data_AF-A0A1F4V1Z8-F1
#
_entry.id   AF-A0A1F4V1Z8-F1
#
_cell.length_a   1.000
_cell.length_b   1.000
_cell.length_c   1.000
_cell.angle_alpha   90.00
_cell.angle_beta   90.00
_cell.angle_gamma   90.00
#
_symmetry.space_group_name_H-M   'P 1'
#
loop_
_entity.id
_entity.type
_entity.pdbx_description
1 polymer ?
#
loop_
_entity_poly.entity_id
_entity_poly.type
_entity_poly.pdbx_seq_one_letter_code
_entity_poly.pdbx_strand_id
1 'polypeptide(L)'
;MTKHKSGAAALILVVLTMVTVLGIAVTSASQSTINLRDAAYSTQNDQALACAQAGIEIGLANTNEDNDSFEETKLLSYDGRDLCTYDVQSGSMPDGTKVIPAHVVKENLTQQYNTGGSNDTITIEFKPLGSDEKASIAVYLYDLQGGNELTRQMIYCYRGGSLPPDDFERKTANGDGVCSLNVPLKKAAYLRIRPLYTDMQIRITNFPSQTGWEIVSVGTAGKSRRTIKAYKFYSQLPAAFDEAIVSFD
;
A
#
# COMPACT_ATOMS: atom_id res chain seq x y z
N MET A 1 -38.53 49.91 58.70
CA MET A 1 -38.65 48.43 58.59
C MET A 1 -37.90 47.98 57.36
N THR A 2 -36.69 47.45 57.52
CA THR A 2 -35.98 46.56 56.56
C THR A 2 -34.69 46.11 57.24
N LYS A 3 -34.82 45.15 58.17
CA LYS A 3 -33.70 44.53 58.88
C LYS A 3 -33.03 43.50 57.96
N HIS A 4 -31.72 43.65 57.78
CA HIS A 4 -30.70 42.66 57.40
C HIS A 4 -31.11 41.45 56.52
N LYS A 5 -30.78 41.50 55.22
CA LYS A 5 -30.56 40.33 54.35
C LYS A 5 -29.10 40.24 53.81
N SER A 6 -28.13 40.97 54.40
CA SER A 6 -26.76 41.06 53.87
C SER A 6 -25.88 39.83 54.11
N GLY A 7 -26.14 39.04 55.16
CA GLY A 7 -25.35 37.83 55.46
C GLY A 7 -25.55 36.69 54.47
N ALA A 8 -26.75 36.56 53.89
CA ALA A 8 -27.04 35.53 52.89
C ALA A 8 -26.34 35.80 51.54
N ALA A 9 -26.20 37.08 51.14
CA ALA A 9 -25.54 37.45 49.89
C ALA A 9 -24.03 37.19 49.93
N ALA A 10 -23.37 37.42 51.07
CA ALA A 10 -21.94 37.18 51.24
C ALA A 10 -21.59 35.69 51.13
N LEU A 11 -22.41 34.82 51.72
CA LEU A 11 -22.19 33.37 51.66
C LEU A 11 -22.33 32.81 50.25
N ILE A 12 -23.31 33.32 49.47
CA ILE A 12 -23.47 32.94 48.05
C ILE A 12 -22.23 33.32 47.24
N LEU A 13 -21.63 34.49 47.49
CA LEU A 13 -20.44 34.95 46.77
C LEU A 13 -19.21 34.08 47.07
N VAL A 14 -19.02 33.68 48.32
CA VAL A 14 -17.92 32.76 48.71
C VAL A 14 -18.11 31.38 48.07
N VAL A 15 -19.34 30.84 48.10
CA VAL A 15 -19.61 29.55 47.45
C VAL A 15 -19.40 29.63 45.94
N LEU A 16 -19.86 30.71 45.29
CA LEU A 16 -19.66 30.90 43.85
C LEU A 16 -18.18 30.96 43.49
N THR A 17 -17.38 31.75 44.22
CA THR A 17 -15.93 31.87 43.98
C THR A 17 -15.19 30.56 44.24
N MET A 18 -15.59 29.80 45.26
CA MET A 18 -15.02 28.48 45.51
C MET A 18 -15.35 27.49 44.38
N VAL A 19 -16.60 27.48 43.88
CA VAL A 19 -17.02 26.61 42.77
C VAL A 19 -16.31 26.98 41.47
N THR A 20 -16.11 28.27 41.17
CA THR A 20 -15.39 28.69 39.95
C THR A 20 -13.91 28.32 40.00
N VAL A 21 -13.24 28.51 41.15
CA VAL A 21 -11.84 28.09 41.32
C VAL A 21 -11.69 26.57 41.20
N LEU A 22 -12.61 25.80 41.80
CA LEU A 22 -12.60 24.34 41.68
C LEU A 22 -12.84 23.90 40.23
N GLY A 23 -13.78 24.54 39.54
CA GLY A 23 -14.11 24.25 38.14
C GLY A 23 -12.91 24.48 37.20
N ILE A 24 -12.18 25.57 37.39
CA ILE A 24 -10.97 25.87 36.59
C ILE A 24 -9.88 24.82 36.87
N ALA A 25 -9.64 24.46 38.13
CA ALA A 25 -8.61 23.49 38.51
C ALA A 25 -8.91 22.07 37.98
N VAL A 26 -10.18 21.63 38.03
CA VAL A 26 -10.58 20.33 37.49
C VAL A 26 -10.46 20.31 35.96
N THR A 27 -10.82 21.41 35.29
CA THR A 27 -10.74 21.52 33.83
C THR A 27 -9.29 21.46 33.34
N SER A 28 -8.37 22.18 33.98
CA SER A 28 -6.95 22.17 33.58
C SER A 28 -6.29 20.80 33.82
N ALA A 29 -6.58 20.16 34.96
CA ALA A 29 -6.11 18.80 35.23
C ALA A 29 -6.67 17.77 34.23
N SER A 30 -7.95 17.90 33.87
CA SER A 30 -8.59 17.02 32.88
C SER A 30 -7.98 17.19 31.49
N GLN A 31 -7.77 18.43 31.04
CA GLN A 31 -7.12 18.69 29.76
C GLN A 31 -5.67 18.21 29.74
N SER A 32 -4.93 18.37 30.83
CA SER A 32 -3.54 17.88 30.93
C SER A 32 -3.46 16.36 30.81
N THR A 33 -4.34 15.62 31.49
CA THR A 33 -4.37 14.15 31.41
C THR A 33 -4.78 13.65 30.03
N ILE A 34 -5.71 14.33 29.35
CA ILE A 34 -6.08 14.03 27.96
C ILE A 34 -4.89 14.28 27.03
N ASN A 35 -4.25 15.44 27.09
CA ASN A 35 -3.12 15.78 26.22
C ASN A 35 -1.95 14.81 26.40
N LEU A 36 -1.64 14.40 27.63
CA LEU A 36 -0.60 13.40 27.90
C LEU A 36 -0.96 12.02 27.32
N ARG A 37 -2.23 11.63 27.41
CA ARG A 37 -2.70 10.36 26.86
C ARG A 37 -2.64 10.37 25.34
N ASP A 38 -3.04 11.47 24.71
CA ASP A 38 -2.97 11.63 23.25
C ASP A 38 -1.52 11.63 22.75
N ALA A 39 -0.62 12.32 23.45
CA ALA A 39 0.81 12.30 23.14
C ALA A 39 1.42 10.90 23.29
N ALA A 40 1.07 10.17 24.35
CA ALA A 40 1.52 8.80 24.56
C ALA A 40 1.00 7.84 23.48
N TYR A 41 -0.26 7.99 23.07
CA TYR A 41 -0.83 7.20 21.98
C TYR A 41 -0.18 7.51 20.64
N SER A 42 0.07 8.79 20.33
CA SER A 42 0.79 9.18 19.11
C SER A 42 2.18 8.56 19.09
N THR A 43 2.91 8.61 20.21
CA THR A 43 4.25 8.02 20.31
C THR A 43 4.23 6.50 20.13
N GLN A 44 3.32 5.80 20.82
CA GLN A 44 3.14 4.36 20.66
C GLN A 44 2.75 4.00 19.22
N ASN A 45 1.99 4.87 18.56
CA ASN A 45 1.58 4.67 17.20
C ASN A 45 2.73 4.74 16.20
N ASP A 46 3.60 5.73 16.36
CA ASP A 46 4.78 5.91 15.52
C ASP A 46 5.79 4.79 15.77
N GLN A 47 5.94 4.35 17.03
CA GLN A 47 6.75 3.19 17.37
C GLN A 47 6.21 1.91 16.73
N ALA A 48 4.91 1.61 16.87
CA ALA A 48 4.31 0.43 16.25
C ALA A 48 4.50 0.41 14.73
N LEU A 49 4.41 1.58 14.07
CA LEU A 49 4.69 1.70 12.64
C LEU A 49 6.16 1.42 12.31
N ALA A 50 7.10 2.03 13.02
CA ALA A 50 8.53 1.82 12.80
C ALA A 50 8.93 0.35 12.97
N CYS A 51 8.32 -0.35 13.92
CA CYS A 51 8.59 -1.77 14.17
C CYS A 51 7.98 -2.66 13.08
N ALA A 52 6.79 -2.32 12.58
CA ALA A 52 6.24 -2.98 11.41
C ALA A 52 7.13 -2.75 10.15
N GLN A 53 7.71 -1.56 9.99
CA GLN A 53 8.63 -1.28 8.88
C GLN A 53 9.91 -2.12 9.00
N ALA A 54 10.50 -2.18 10.20
CA ALA A 54 11.67 -3.03 10.44
C ALA A 54 11.38 -4.51 10.15
N GLY A 55 10.22 -5.01 10.57
CA GLY A 55 9.79 -6.37 10.25
C GLY A 55 9.63 -6.60 8.75
N ILE A 56 9.07 -5.64 8.00
CA ILE A 56 9.00 -5.71 6.54
C ILE A 56 10.41 -5.80 5.92
N GLU A 57 11.36 -4.97 6.33
CA GLU A 57 12.73 -5.00 5.78
C GLU A 57 13.41 -6.36 6.00
N ILE A 58 13.21 -6.95 7.19
CA ILE A 58 13.73 -8.28 7.53
C ILE A 58 13.04 -9.35 6.69
N GLY A 59 11.71 -9.27 6.55
CA GLY A 59 10.95 -10.16 5.66
C GLY A 59 11.47 -10.07 4.23
N LEU A 60 11.63 -8.86 3.69
CA LEU A 60 12.14 -8.64 2.32
C LEU A 60 13.53 -9.22 2.10
N ALA A 61 14.41 -9.10 3.10
CA ALA A 61 15.77 -9.64 3.07
C ALA A 61 15.78 -11.18 3.12
N ASN A 62 14.90 -11.79 3.91
CA ASN A 62 14.93 -13.23 4.20
C ASN A 62 13.98 -14.07 3.35
N THR A 63 12.98 -13.50 2.68
CA THR A 63 12.09 -14.25 1.79
C THR A 63 12.89 -14.83 0.61
N ASN A 64 13.24 -16.11 0.71
CA ASN A 64 13.99 -16.90 -0.27
C ASN A 64 13.22 -18.15 -0.69
N GLU A 65 11.97 -17.97 -1.12
CA GLU A 65 11.12 -18.96 -1.81
C GLU A 65 10.18 -19.82 -0.95
N ASP A 66 10.42 -20.00 0.35
CA ASP A 66 9.50 -20.72 1.25
C ASP A 66 8.57 -19.80 2.07
N ASN A 67 7.37 -20.30 2.40
CA ASN A 67 6.40 -19.64 3.28
C ASN A 67 6.96 -19.61 4.72
N ASP A 68 7.91 -18.72 4.96
CA ASP A 68 8.50 -18.53 6.26
C ASP A 68 7.61 -17.61 7.11
N SER A 69 7.15 -18.15 8.23
CA SER A 69 6.74 -17.34 9.37
C SER A 69 7.97 -17.06 10.20
N PHE A 70 8.31 -15.79 10.37
CA PHE A 70 9.39 -15.40 11.26
C PHE A 70 8.82 -15.29 12.67
N GLU A 71 9.49 -15.91 13.65
CA GLU A 71 9.05 -15.81 15.05
C GLU A 71 8.99 -14.34 15.50
N GLU A 72 8.06 -14.05 16.41
CA GLU A 72 7.88 -12.72 16.99
C GLU A 72 9.22 -12.21 17.54
N THR A 73 9.75 -11.17 16.90
CA THR A 73 11.04 -10.62 17.25
C THR A 73 10.83 -9.30 17.98
N LYS A 74 11.52 -9.17 19.12
CA LYS A 74 11.45 -7.97 19.96
C LYS A 74 12.57 -7.02 19.58
N LEU A 75 12.23 -5.74 19.38
CA LEU A 75 13.23 -4.69 19.32
C LEU A 75 13.51 -4.20 20.74
N LEU A 76 14.74 -4.43 21.19
CA LEU A 76 15.21 -4.01 22.49
C LEU A 76 15.82 -2.61 22.40
N SER A 77 15.51 -1.79 23.41
CA SER A 77 16.25 -0.55 23.70
C SER A 77 17.69 -0.87 24.13
N TYR A 78 18.58 0.12 24.12
CA TYR A 78 19.98 -0.02 24.57
C TYR A 78 20.12 -0.55 26.01
N ASP A 79 19.09 -0.34 26.83
CA ASP A 79 18.99 -0.83 28.21
C ASP A 79 18.30 -2.21 28.35
N GLY A 80 18.02 -2.88 27.22
CA GLY A 80 17.39 -4.20 27.21
C GLY A 80 15.88 -4.20 27.46
N ARG A 81 15.21 -3.03 27.48
CA ARG A 81 13.75 -2.97 27.57
C ARG A 81 13.09 -3.22 26.21
N ASP A 82 11.97 -3.95 26.22
CA ASP A 82 11.12 -4.14 25.05
C ASP A 82 10.58 -2.78 24.57
N LEU A 83 11.05 -2.31 23.42
CA LEU A 83 10.59 -1.07 22.82
C LEU A 83 9.27 -1.32 22.05
N CYS A 84 9.24 -2.43 21.32
CA CYS A 84 8.11 -2.90 20.53
C CYS A 84 8.38 -4.34 20.07
N THR A 85 7.34 -5.01 19.60
CA THR A 85 7.46 -6.32 18.95
C THR A 85 6.96 -6.23 17.52
N TYR A 86 7.50 -7.08 16.64
CA TYR A 86 6.94 -7.28 15.32
C TYR A 86 6.81 -8.76 15.00
N ASP A 87 5.75 -9.09 14.28
CA ASP A 87 5.49 -10.41 13.71
C ASP A 87 5.51 -10.27 12.18
N VAL A 88 6.18 -11.19 11.47
CA VAL A 88 6.31 -11.14 10.01
C VAL A 88 5.86 -12.47 9.43
N GLN A 89 4.90 -12.37 8.52
CA GLN A 89 4.35 -13.50 7.78
C GLN A 89 4.62 -13.28 6.30
N SER A 90 5.19 -14.27 5.65
CA SER A 90 5.34 -14.29 4.19
C SER A 90 4.41 -15.32 3.56
N GLY A 91 3.84 -14.98 2.42
CA GLY A 91 2.96 -15.85 1.65
C GLY A 91 3.21 -15.73 0.16
N SER A 92 3.05 -16.82 -0.58
CA SER A 92 3.13 -16.82 -2.05
C SER A 92 2.08 -15.90 -2.70
N MET A 93 2.48 -15.15 -3.72
CA MET A 93 1.58 -14.37 -4.57
C MET A 93 1.50 -14.92 -5.99
N PRO A 94 0.32 -14.92 -6.63
CA PRO A 94 -0.98 -14.55 -6.06
C PRO A 94 -1.44 -15.58 -5.02
N ASP A 95 -2.19 -15.13 -4.00
CA ASP A 95 -2.88 -16.02 -3.06
C ASP A 95 -3.83 -16.96 -3.83
N GLY A 96 -4.37 -18.01 -3.22
CA GLY A 96 -5.24 -19.03 -3.86
C GLY A 96 -6.44 -18.48 -4.66
N THR A 97 -6.73 -17.18 -4.54
CA THR A 97 -7.65 -16.40 -5.37
C THR A 97 -7.14 -16.00 -6.75
N LYS A 98 -5.84 -16.23 -7.08
CA LYS A 98 -5.19 -15.84 -8.34
C LYS A 98 -5.26 -14.33 -8.64
N VAL A 99 -5.27 -13.50 -7.59
CA VAL A 99 -5.30 -12.04 -7.69
C VAL A 99 -3.99 -11.44 -7.19
N ILE A 100 -3.38 -10.60 -8.02
CA ILE A 100 -2.32 -9.68 -7.62
C ILE A 100 -3.00 -8.38 -7.23
N PRO A 101 -2.90 -7.95 -5.96
CA PRO A 101 -3.61 -6.80 -5.46
C PRO A 101 -3.12 -5.51 -6.13
N ALA A 102 -3.99 -4.51 -6.02
CA ALA A 102 -3.75 -3.20 -6.59
C ALA A 102 -2.51 -2.56 -5.95
N HIS A 103 -1.45 -2.35 -6.74
CA HIS A 103 -0.21 -1.73 -6.28
C HIS A 103 0.20 -0.59 -7.22
N VAL A 104 1.05 0.29 -6.70
CA VAL A 104 1.54 1.45 -7.44
C VAL A 104 2.77 1.06 -8.24
N VAL A 105 2.72 1.31 -9.54
CA VAL A 105 3.89 1.22 -10.42
C VAL A 105 4.19 2.64 -10.90
N LYS A 106 5.43 3.08 -10.71
CA LYS A 106 5.83 4.42 -11.11
C LYS A 106 5.97 4.52 -12.63
N GLU A 107 5.86 5.74 -13.14
CA GLU A 107 6.10 6.06 -14.53
C GLU A 107 7.43 5.47 -15.01
N ASN A 108 7.40 4.82 -16.18
CA ASN A 108 8.57 4.23 -16.84
C ASN A 108 9.27 3.11 -16.06
N LEU A 109 8.77 2.66 -14.91
CA LEU A 109 9.24 1.45 -14.26
C LEU A 109 8.51 0.24 -14.82
N THR A 110 9.26 -0.75 -15.28
CA THR A 110 8.70 -1.99 -15.79
C THR A 110 8.51 -2.99 -14.64
N GLN A 111 7.30 -3.48 -14.46
CA GLN A 111 6.98 -4.56 -13.52
C GLN A 111 6.90 -5.89 -14.28
N GLN A 112 7.70 -6.89 -13.87
CA GLN A 112 7.71 -8.23 -14.48
C GLN A 112 6.97 -9.25 -13.60
N TYR A 113 6.24 -10.15 -14.25
CA TYR A 113 5.50 -11.25 -13.64
C TYR A 113 5.84 -12.55 -14.38
N ASN A 114 6.15 -13.61 -13.64
CA ASN A 114 6.31 -14.95 -14.19
C ASN A 114 4.92 -15.56 -14.40
N THR A 115 4.59 -15.91 -15.64
CA THR A 115 3.28 -16.50 -16.00
C THR A 115 3.33 -18.01 -16.10
N GLY A 116 4.51 -18.62 -15.93
CA GLY A 116 4.69 -20.07 -15.92
C GLY A 116 4.38 -20.76 -17.26
N GLY A 117 4.28 -20.01 -18.36
CA GLY A 117 3.90 -20.56 -19.67
C GLY A 117 2.42 -20.92 -19.79
N SER A 118 1.53 -20.30 -19.00
CA SER A 118 0.09 -20.58 -19.08
C SER A 118 -0.55 -20.10 -20.39
N ASN A 119 -1.64 -20.78 -20.78
CA ASN A 119 -2.54 -20.34 -21.86
C ASN A 119 -3.73 -19.54 -21.37
N ASP A 120 -3.81 -19.27 -20.07
CA ASP A 120 -4.93 -18.55 -19.47
C ASP A 120 -5.01 -17.11 -20.00
N THR A 121 -6.19 -16.52 -19.86
CA THR A 121 -6.39 -15.08 -20.07
C THR A 121 -6.40 -14.39 -18.72
N ILE A 122 -5.50 -13.42 -18.56
CA ILE A 122 -5.47 -12.57 -17.37
C ILE A 122 -6.25 -11.28 -17.64
N THR A 123 -6.74 -10.65 -16.58
CA THR A 123 -7.35 -9.33 -16.67
C THR A 123 -6.48 -8.33 -15.91
N ILE A 124 -6.05 -7.28 -16.60
CA ILE A 124 -5.26 -6.18 -16.05
C ILE A 124 -6.21 -5.00 -15.89
N GLU A 125 -6.40 -4.57 -14.64
CA GLU A 125 -7.14 -3.37 -14.28
C GLU A 125 -6.14 -2.28 -13.91
N PHE A 126 -6.28 -1.09 -14.49
CA PHE A 126 -5.36 0.02 -14.22
C PHE A 126 -6.06 1.37 -14.22
N LYS A 127 -5.54 2.29 -13.41
CA LYS A 127 -5.96 3.68 -13.34
C LYS A 127 -4.79 4.60 -12.97
N PRO A 128 -4.80 5.87 -13.39
CA PRO A 128 -3.77 6.81 -12.98
C PRO A 128 -3.88 7.13 -11.48
N LEU A 129 -2.76 7.49 -10.86
CA LEU A 129 -2.74 8.00 -9.50
C LEU A 129 -3.00 9.51 -9.51
N GLY A 130 -3.99 9.95 -8.74
CA GLY A 130 -4.35 11.36 -8.61
C GLY A 130 -5.54 11.75 -9.49
N SER A 131 -5.58 13.02 -9.91
CA SER A 131 -6.64 13.60 -10.73
C SER A 131 -6.39 13.52 -12.23
N ASP A 132 -5.30 12.87 -12.65
CA ASP A 132 -5.01 12.70 -14.07
C ASP A 132 -6.11 11.86 -14.73
N GLU A 133 -6.61 12.33 -15.87
CA GLU A 133 -7.68 11.63 -16.61
C GLU A 133 -7.13 10.64 -17.65
N LYS A 134 -5.80 10.54 -17.75
CA LYS A 134 -5.10 9.82 -18.79
C LYS A 134 -4.21 8.77 -18.16
N ALA A 135 -4.40 7.51 -18.56
CA ALA A 135 -3.48 6.43 -18.23
C ALA A 135 -3.10 5.66 -19.48
N SER A 136 -1.83 5.31 -19.60
CA SER A 136 -1.28 4.58 -20.73
C SER A 136 -0.36 3.49 -20.23
N ILE A 137 -0.50 2.27 -20.73
CA ILE A 137 0.38 1.17 -20.35
C ILE A 137 0.95 0.50 -21.59
N ALA A 138 2.20 0.06 -21.52
CA ALA A 138 2.75 -0.91 -22.43
C ALA A 138 2.76 -2.28 -21.74
N VAL A 139 2.22 -3.28 -22.43
CA VAL A 139 2.21 -4.67 -22.01
C VAL A 139 3.07 -5.47 -22.98
N TYR A 140 4.00 -6.24 -22.43
CA TYR A 140 4.90 -7.11 -23.17
C TYR A 140 4.69 -8.55 -22.71
N LEU A 141 4.54 -9.45 -23.67
CA LEU A 141 4.47 -10.89 -23.45
C LEU A 141 5.69 -11.54 -24.11
N TYR A 142 6.47 -12.26 -23.31
CA TYR A 142 7.66 -12.97 -23.76
C TYR A 142 7.38 -14.47 -23.83
N ASP A 143 7.27 -15.02 -25.04
CA ASP A 143 7.17 -16.47 -25.25
C ASP A 143 8.55 -17.08 -25.51
N LEU A 144 9.15 -17.62 -24.46
CA LEU A 144 10.44 -18.31 -24.53
C LEU A 144 10.29 -19.81 -24.88
N GLN A 145 9.07 -20.35 -24.92
CA GLN A 145 8.83 -21.78 -25.16
C GLN A 145 8.44 -22.07 -26.61
N GLY A 146 7.76 -21.14 -27.28
CA GLY A 146 7.18 -21.32 -28.61
C GLY A 146 7.97 -20.75 -29.79
N GLY A 147 9.02 -19.97 -29.56
CA GLY A 147 9.78 -19.37 -30.66
C GLY A 147 10.57 -18.10 -30.34
N ASN A 148 10.68 -17.70 -29.06
CA ASN A 148 11.25 -16.41 -28.65
C ASN A 148 10.49 -15.21 -29.24
N GLU A 149 9.16 -15.32 -29.32
CA GLU A 149 8.32 -14.23 -29.79
C GLU A 149 8.06 -13.21 -28.67
N LEU A 150 8.13 -11.92 -29.03
CA LEU A 150 7.75 -10.81 -28.18
C LEU A 150 6.49 -10.17 -28.74
N THR A 151 5.38 -10.25 -27.99
CA THR A 151 4.18 -9.49 -28.33
C THR A 151 4.13 -8.22 -27.48
N ARG A 152 4.02 -7.06 -28.15
CA ARG A 152 3.85 -5.75 -27.50
C ARG A 152 2.45 -5.20 -27.77
N GLN A 153 1.81 -4.69 -26.73
CA GLN A 153 0.53 -3.98 -26.81
C GLN A 153 0.64 -2.65 -26.05
N MET A 154 0.31 -1.55 -26.70
CA MET A 154 0.22 -0.23 -26.07
C MET A 154 -1.24 0.13 -25.92
N ILE A 155 -1.67 0.40 -24.69
CA ILE A 155 -3.07 0.69 -24.37
C ILE A 155 -3.18 2.10 -23.81
N TYR A 156 -4.12 2.87 -24.34
CA TYR A 156 -4.49 4.18 -23.82
C TYR A 156 -5.88 4.11 -23.19
N CYS A 157 -5.92 4.35 -21.89
CA CYS A 157 -7.13 4.51 -21.10
C CYS A 157 -7.60 5.95 -21.16
N TYR A 158 -8.83 6.16 -21.62
CA TYR A 158 -9.40 7.49 -21.78
C TYR A 158 -10.75 7.62 -21.06
N ARG A 159 -10.97 8.81 -20.50
CA ARG A 159 -12.21 9.22 -19.84
C ARG A 159 -12.78 10.47 -20.52
N GLY A 160 -13.07 10.35 -21.83
CA GLY A 160 -13.38 11.50 -22.68
C GLY A 160 -12.14 12.35 -23.04
N GLY A 161 -12.20 13.12 -24.13
CA GLY A 161 -11.10 14.01 -24.54
C GLY A 161 -10.25 13.52 -25.72
N SER A 162 -8.96 13.90 -25.70
CA SER A 162 -8.00 13.78 -26.82
C SER A 162 -7.86 12.34 -27.33
N LEU A 163 -7.76 12.18 -28.65
CA LEU A 163 -7.37 10.92 -29.26
C LEU A 163 -5.93 10.55 -28.84
N PRO A 164 -5.64 9.26 -28.60
CA PRO A 164 -4.27 8.82 -28.35
C PRO A 164 -3.43 8.88 -29.63
N PRO A 165 -2.10 8.72 -29.51
CA PRO A 165 -1.24 8.43 -30.65
C PRO A 165 -1.71 7.16 -31.38
N ASP A 166 -1.45 7.08 -32.70
CA ASP A 166 -1.98 6.03 -33.58
C ASP A 166 -1.57 4.60 -33.16
N ASP A 167 -0.44 4.45 -32.46
CA ASP A 167 0.08 3.15 -32.03
C ASP A 167 -0.61 2.56 -30.79
N PHE A 168 -1.58 3.28 -30.19
CA PHE A 168 -2.25 2.86 -28.96
C PHE A 168 -3.65 2.29 -29.23
N GLU A 169 -3.92 1.12 -28.68
CA GLU A 169 -5.28 0.60 -28.57
C GLU A 169 -6.06 1.40 -27.52
N ARG A 170 -7.28 1.81 -27.88
CA ARG A 170 -8.16 2.59 -27.01
C ARG A 170 -8.97 1.70 -26.09
N LYS A 171 -8.94 2.00 -24.79
CA LYS A 171 -9.87 1.44 -23.80
C LYS A 171 -10.62 2.56 -23.07
N THR A 172 -11.94 2.40 -22.99
CA THR A 172 -12.81 3.33 -22.26
C THR A 172 -12.73 3.03 -20.77
N ALA A 173 -12.45 4.05 -19.97
CA ALA A 173 -12.53 3.92 -18.53
C ALA A 173 -13.97 3.73 -18.06
N ASN A 174 -14.17 2.94 -17.00
CA ASN A 174 -15.47 2.84 -16.33
C ASN A 174 -15.78 4.14 -15.53
N GLY A 175 -16.92 4.16 -14.84
CA GLY A 175 -17.34 5.31 -14.03
C GLY A 175 -16.33 5.75 -12.95
N ASP A 176 -15.46 4.83 -12.52
CA ASP A 176 -14.43 5.05 -11.51
C ASP A 176 -13.05 5.41 -12.09
N GLY A 177 -12.95 5.59 -13.42
CA GLY A 177 -11.67 5.88 -14.09
C GLY A 177 -10.76 4.66 -14.25
N VAL A 178 -11.28 3.45 -14.06
CA VAL A 178 -10.53 2.19 -14.23
C VAL A 178 -10.71 1.66 -15.65
N CYS A 179 -9.60 1.33 -16.29
CA CYS A 179 -9.60 0.56 -17.53
C CYS A 179 -9.28 -0.90 -17.27
N SER A 180 -9.89 -1.79 -18.05
CA SER A 180 -9.70 -3.23 -17.99
C SER A 180 -9.22 -3.75 -19.35
N LEU A 181 -8.22 -4.61 -19.31
CA LEU A 181 -7.61 -5.25 -20.47
C LEU A 181 -7.55 -6.76 -20.24
N ASN A 182 -8.14 -7.53 -21.15
CA ASN A 182 -7.99 -8.98 -21.16
C ASN A 182 -6.80 -9.35 -22.06
N VAL A 183 -5.79 -9.99 -21.48
CA VAL A 183 -4.55 -10.36 -22.15
C VAL A 183 -4.45 -11.89 -22.20
N PRO A 184 -4.58 -12.52 -23.39
CA PRO A 184 -4.33 -13.94 -23.52
C PRO A 184 -2.83 -14.20 -23.42
N LEU A 185 -2.41 -15.06 -22.48
CA LEU A 185 -0.98 -15.28 -22.22
C LEU A 185 -0.28 -16.07 -23.32
N LYS A 186 -0.99 -16.94 -24.05
CA LYS A 186 -0.45 -17.71 -25.20
C LYS A 186 0.89 -18.41 -24.91
N LYS A 187 1.04 -19.03 -23.74
CA LYS A 187 2.29 -19.66 -23.27
C LYS A 187 3.46 -18.70 -23.02
N ALA A 188 3.22 -17.40 -22.92
CA ALA A 188 4.23 -16.47 -22.46
C ALA A 188 4.81 -16.94 -21.12
N ALA A 189 6.13 -16.94 -21.01
CA ALA A 189 6.86 -17.23 -19.78
C ALA A 189 6.84 -16.02 -18.83
N TYR A 190 6.87 -14.81 -19.41
CA TYR A 190 6.85 -13.56 -18.66
C TYR A 190 5.86 -12.56 -19.25
N LEU A 191 5.17 -11.87 -18.34
CA LEU A 191 4.40 -10.66 -18.59
C LEU A 191 5.16 -9.47 -18.02
N ARG A 192 5.37 -8.42 -18.80
CA ARG A 192 5.90 -7.14 -18.30
C ARG A 192 4.91 -6.01 -18.55
N ILE A 193 4.71 -5.17 -17.54
CA ILE A 193 3.81 -4.02 -17.61
C ILE A 193 4.62 -2.76 -17.29
N ARG A 194 4.53 -1.74 -18.15
CA ARG A 194 5.19 -0.45 -17.96
C ARG A 194 4.17 0.67 -18.06
N PRO A 195 3.87 1.40 -16.97
CA PRO A 195 3.13 2.65 -17.03
C PRO A 195 3.88 3.67 -17.88
N LEU A 196 3.13 4.38 -18.71
CA LEU A 196 3.62 5.45 -19.55
C LEU A 196 2.99 6.77 -19.08
N TYR A 197 3.80 7.82 -19.02
CA TYR A 197 3.43 9.22 -18.74
C TYR A 197 2.95 9.57 -17.32
N THR A 198 2.50 8.60 -16.50
CA THR A 198 2.10 8.86 -15.11
C THR A 198 2.23 7.60 -14.25
N ASP A 199 2.25 7.79 -12.93
CA ASP A 199 2.21 6.71 -11.96
C ASP A 199 0.80 6.07 -11.96
N MET A 200 0.73 4.75 -11.82
CA MET A 200 -0.53 4.01 -11.94
C MET A 200 -0.75 3.02 -10.83
N GLN A 201 -2.02 2.83 -10.47
CA GLN A 201 -2.46 1.68 -9.69
C GLN A 201 -2.84 0.55 -10.64
N ILE A 202 -2.19 -0.60 -10.51
CA ILE A 202 -2.41 -1.78 -11.35
C ILE A 202 -2.84 -2.96 -10.48
N ARG A 203 -3.90 -3.66 -10.91
CA ARG A 203 -4.41 -4.89 -10.32
C ARG A 203 -4.52 -5.95 -11.40
N ILE A 204 -4.15 -7.20 -11.08
CA ILE A 204 -4.21 -8.30 -12.05
C ILE A 204 -5.03 -9.43 -11.45
N THR A 205 -5.97 -9.99 -12.21
CA THR A 205 -6.81 -11.11 -11.80
C THR A 205 -6.62 -12.29 -12.74
N ASN A 206 -7.00 -13.50 -12.28
CA ASN A 206 -6.84 -14.77 -12.99
C ASN A 206 -5.38 -15.14 -13.28
N PHE A 207 -4.45 -14.71 -12.42
CA PHE A 207 -3.03 -14.92 -12.66
C PHE A 207 -2.63 -16.39 -12.38
N PRO A 208 -1.95 -17.08 -13.31
CA PRO A 208 -1.87 -18.56 -13.33
C PRO A 208 -0.82 -19.18 -12.40
N SER A 209 0.20 -18.43 -12.00
CA SER A 209 1.36 -18.97 -11.29
C SER A 209 1.92 -18.00 -10.26
N GLN A 210 2.78 -18.48 -9.36
CA GLN A 210 3.39 -17.66 -8.33
C GLN A 210 4.37 -16.65 -8.97
N THR A 211 4.11 -15.35 -8.77
CA THR A 211 4.91 -14.22 -9.27
C THR A 211 5.78 -13.55 -8.22
N GLY A 212 5.60 -13.90 -6.95
CA GLY A 212 6.33 -13.27 -5.86
C GLY A 212 5.78 -13.66 -4.50
N TRP A 213 5.97 -12.77 -3.53
CA TRP A 213 5.58 -12.96 -2.14
C TRP A 213 4.90 -11.71 -1.58
N GLU A 214 3.83 -11.92 -0.81
CA GLU A 214 3.27 -10.93 0.10
C GLU A 214 3.97 -11.07 1.43
N ILE A 215 4.49 -9.97 1.95
CA ILE A 215 5.12 -9.90 3.26
C ILE A 215 4.27 -8.99 4.11
N VAL A 216 3.68 -9.53 5.16
CA VAL A 216 2.84 -8.80 6.11
C VAL A 216 3.62 -8.69 7.42
N SER A 217 3.87 -7.46 7.87
CA SER A 217 4.44 -7.23 9.19
C SER A 217 3.44 -6.51 10.09
N VAL A 218 3.32 -7.00 11.32
CA VAL A 218 2.50 -6.43 12.36
C VAL A 218 3.40 -5.94 13.48
N GLY A 219 3.52 -4.62 13.64
CA GLY A 219 4.25 -4.00 14.75
C GLY A 219 3.31 -3.64 15.91
N THR A 220 3.75 -3.89 17.13
CA THR A 220 3.00 -3.61 18.37
C THR A 220 3.85 -2.82 19.35
N ALA A 221 3.32 -1.71 19.86
CA ALA A 221 3.95 -0.90 20.90
C ALA A 221 2.89 -0.42 21.90
N GLY A 222 2.98 -0.89 23.15
CA GLY A 222 1.99 -0.61 24.18
C GLY A 222 0.59 -1.13 23.79
N LYS A 223 -0.35 -0.21 23.53
CA LYS A 223 -1.71 -0.53 23.08
C LYS A 223 -1.92 -0.31 21.57
N SER A 224 -0.92 0.22 20.87
CA SER A 224 -1.01 0.48 19.45
C SER A 224 -0.52 -0.72 18.64
N ARG A 225 -1.21 -1.02 17.54
CA ARG A 225 -0.89 -2.08 16.60
C ARG A 225 -0.99 -1.53 15.19
N ARG A 226 0.04 -1.75 14.38
CA ARG A 226 0.11 -1.33 12.97
C ARG A 226 0.47 -2.50 12.09
N THR A 227 -0.17 -2.58 10.93
CA THR A 227 0.10 -3.60 9.93
C THR A 227 0.59 -2.93 8.66
N ILE A 228 1.71 -3.43 8.13
CA ILE A 228 2.26 -3.03 6.84
C ILE A 228 2.27 -4.27 5.95
N LYS A 229 1.98 -4.06 4.68
CA LYS A 229 2.07 -5.07 3.63
C LYS A 229 3.06 -4.60 2.59
N ALA A 230 4.00 -5.46 2.24
CA ALA A 230 4.92 -5.25 1.14
C ALA A 230 4.81 -6.42 0.17
N TYR A 231 5.16 -6.17 -1.09
CA TYR A 231 5.11 -7.17 -2.13
C TYR A 231 6.51 -7.27 -2.75
N LYS A 232 7.08 -8.48 -2.72
CA LYS A 232 8.37 -8.79 -3.35
C LYS A 232 8.08 -9.58 -4.62
N PHE A 233 8.41 -9.00 -5.76
CA PHE A 233 8.33 -9.69 -7.05
C PHE A 233 9.71 -10.23 -7.44
N TYR A 234 9.76 -11.19 -8.36
CA TYR A 234 11.04 -11.69 -8.90
C TYR A 234 11.90 -10.56 -9.49
N SER A 235 13.21 -10.80 -9.54
CA SER A 235 14.18 -9.88 -10.13
C SER A 235 13.72 -9.46 -11.53
N GLN A 236 13.63 -8.15 -11.73
CA GLN A 236 13.19 -7.57 -12.99
C GLN A 236 14.40 -7.38 -13.89
N LEU A 237 14.25 -7.70 -15.17
CA LEU A 237 15.22 -7.25 -16.16
C LEU A 237 15.17 -5.71 -16.23
N PRO A 238 16.29 -5.02 -16.48
CA PRO A 238 16.27 -3.59 -16.75
C PRO A 238 15.31 -3.24 -17.90
N ALA A 239 14.67 -2.07 -17.84
CA ALA A 239 13.74 -1.61 -18.89
C ALA A 239 14.42 -1.47 -20.26
N ALA A 240 15.74 -1.26 -20.31
CA ALA A 240 16.52 -1.20 -21.54
C ALA A 240 16.42 -2.49 -22.40
N PHE A 241 16.12 -3.63 -21.79
CA PHE A 241 15.92 -4.89 -22.53
C PHE A 241 14.58 -4.94 -23.27
N ASP A 242 13.58 -4.15 -22.88
CA ASP A 242 12.28 -4.12 -23.56
C ASP A 242 12.40 -3.46 -24.96
N GLU A 243 13.34 -2.54 -25.15
CA GLU A 243 13.54 -1.81 -26.41
C GLU A 243 14.58 -2.46 -27.32
N ALA A 244 15.56 -3.18 -26.75
CA ALA A 244 16.63 -3.82 -27.52
C ALA A 244 16.20 -5.15 -28.19
N ILE A 245 15.17 -5.83 -27.68
CA ILE A 245 14.69 -7.12 -28.20
C ILE A 245 13.71 -6.94 -29.38
N VAL A 246 13.22 -5.73 -29.63
CA VAL A 246 12.46 -5.41 -30.84
C VAL A 246 13.45 -5.22 -32.00
N SER A 247 14.08 -6.29 -32.47
CA SER A 247 14.77 -6.24 -33.76
C SER A 247 13.72 -6.32 -34.87
N PHE A 248 13.68 -5.29 -35.70
CA PHE A 248 12.84 -5.23 -36.89
C PHE A 248 13.11 -6.44 -37.81
N ASP A 249 12.07 -7.23 -38.06
CA ASP A 249 11.91 -7.94 -39.35
C ASP A 249 11.18 -7.03 -40.33
#